data_AF-A0AA43XKN4-F1
#
_entry.id   AF-A0AA43XKN4-F1
#
_cell.length_a   1.000
_cell.length_b   1.000
_cell.length_c   1.000
_cell.angle_alpha   90.00
_cell.angle_beta   90.00
_cell.angle_gamma   90.00
#
_symmetry.space_group_name_H-M   'P 1'
#
loop_
_entity.id
_entity.type
_entity.pdbx_description
1 polymer ?
#
loop_
_entity_poly.entity_id
_entity_poly.type
_entity_poly.pdbx_seq_one_letter_code
_entity_poly.pdbx_strand_id
1 'polypeptide(L)'
;MFKPTQNRMDYSKKLEPPAGYETTYAIGTTYSLDLDTLLGASIALGLSDSVDNELSKDPLYVLEALRKISDKVLVFCEGGQIKAPNKSNALYALLEKMVFEVNLKNRGSFHPKFWFVKYEDDDQNAVYRLMVLSRNLTFDRSWDFAVALDGYYSEEEQTKNKALSDFLIYLRKSVKKATGNEQNRKLLRDVAKELEHVAFSIDNKFKDYSFHPIGIPNYSISNTGLFDRYHQLFVISPFLSKTTVDQFKDQALIRPDRTLITRRDELAALKPEHLEAYGVYALKEIIIDGEDAISEDSDEDAEKELYQKQDIHAKLYLKTKGANTDLFIGSLNASHQACVKNVEFLLKLETKRGRLKVEDLKNDIFGKEEKENPFERITTLPEIEEEEDKKEDLEKRIKDLMYLTVNGECIKEEDYYLLKLVFKDYKKTEEAIFIRPLLGNREEPLKEEVLFEGLKMNHLSMFFVVIIYGERETLKRVVKIHVEGIPEERDKAIVNRIIDNKERFLQYITFMLGEDYFLSFLENKTFNTNQLIFGMQNSVPAIYEKMLKTVATDPKKLDDIQRLMDMISDEKIIPQEFRELYGAFLKAVGKE
;
A
#
# COMPACT_ATOMS: atom_id res chain seq x y z
N MET A 1 17.35 -21.26 0.24
CA MET A 1 17.57 -21.05 1.68
C MET A 1 16.92 -19.75 2.12
N PHE A 2 15.62 -19.81 2.42
CA PHE A 2 14.91 -18.75 3.12
C PHE A 2 15.48 -18.62 4.53
N LYS A 3 16.11 -17.49 4.84
CA LYS A 3 16.52 -17.12 6.20
C LYS A 3 15.71 -15.87 6.56
N PRO A 4 14.61 -15.99 7.32
CA PRO A 4 13.69 -14.87 7.59
C PRO A 4 14.39 -13.60 8.09
N THR A 5 15.40 -13.74 8.94
CA THR A 5 16.20 -12.63 9.49
C THR A 5 17.17 -11.99 8.49
N GLN A 6 17.55 -12.69 7.42
CA GLN A 6 18.51 -12.20 6.40
C GLN A 6 17.86 -11.89 5.05
N ASN A 7 16.68 -12.46 4.78
CA ASN A 7 15.95 -12.37 3.51
C ASN A 7 14.71 -11.48 3.61
N ARG A 8 14.66 -10.57 4.59
CA ARG A 8 13.58 -9.60 4.73
C ARG A 8 13.56 -8.71 3.48
N MET A 9 12.49 -8.80 2.70
CA MET A 9 12.31 -7.95 1.54
C MET A 9 11.77 -6.60 2.01
N ASP A 10 12.60 -5.57 1.93
CA ASP A 10 12.15 -4.20 2.12
C ASP A 10 11.23 -3.82 0.94
N TYR A 11 9.96 -3.65 1.27
CA TYR A 11 8.91 -3.36 0.31
C TYR A 11 9.14 -2.03 -0.41
N SER A 12 9.60 -1.00 0.30
CA SER A 12 9.95 0.30 -0.29
C SER A 12 11.05 0.14 -1.33
N LYS A 13 12.12 -0.59 -1.01
CA LYS A 13 13.24 -0.81 -1.95
C LYS A 13 12.84 -1.51 -3.23
N LYS A 14 11.77 -2.32 -3.22
CA LYS A 14 11.27 -2.97 -4.44
C LYS A 14 10.38 -2.07 -5.28
N LEU A 15 9.83 -1.01 -4.71
CA LEU A 15 9.14 0.03 -5.46
C LEU A 15 10.08 1.11 -6.00
N GLU A 16 11.33 1.18 -5.53
CA GLU A 16 12.30 2.14 -6.04
C GLU A 16 12.53 1.93 -7.56
N PRO A 17 12.48 3.01 -8.35
CA PRO A 17 12.94 3.01 -9.73
C PRO A 17 14.38 2.49 -9.84
N PRO A 18 14.73 1.77 -10.91
CA PRO A 18 16.13 1.48 -11.21
C PRO A 18 16.94 2.78 -11.35
N ALA A 19 18.26 2.70 -11.13
CA ALA A 19 19.13 3.87 -11.27
C ALA A 19 19.02 4.49 -12.67
N GLY A 20 18.76 5.80 -12.73
CA GLY A 20 18.56 6.53 -13.99
C GLY A 20 17.14 6.49 -14.55
N TYR A 21 16.20 5.82 -13.87
CA TYR A 21 14.79 5.75 -14.28
C TYR A 21 13.91 6.55 -13.31
N GLU A 22 12.79 7.04 -13.82
CA GLU A 22 11.72 7.66 -13.04
C GLU A 22 10.41 6.89 -13.14
N THR A 23 9.58 6.96 -12.10
CA THR A 23 8.23 6.39 -12.15
C THR A 23 7.35 7.16 -13.13
N THR A 24 6.81 6.47 -14.14
CA THR A 24 5.82 6.98 -15.10
C THR A 24 4.40 6.74 -14.59
N TYR A 25 4.11 5.54 -14.08
CA TYR A 25 2.87 5.23 -13.38
C TYR A 25 3.03 4.04 -12.42
N ALA A 26 2.18 3.98 -11.40
CA ALA A 26 2.09 2.85 -10.49
C ALA A 26 0.63 2.52 -10.17
N ILE A 27 0.26 1.24 -10.24
CA ILE A 27 -1.05 0.74 -9.87
C ILE A 27 -0.88 -0.26 -8.73
N GLY A 28 -1.35 0.11 -7.54
CA GLY A 28 -1.30 -0.71 -6.34
C GLY A 28 -2.69 -1.23 -5.95
N THR A 29 -2.74 -2.41 -5.34
CA THR A 29 -3.93 -2.91 -4.67
C THR A 29 -3.58 -3.45 -3.30
N THR A 30 -4.51 -3.33 -2.36
CA THR A 30 -4.39 -3.89 -1.03
C THR A 30 -5.77 -4.16 -0.43
N TYR A 31 -5.86 -4.95 0.65
CA TYR A 31 -7.13 -5.06 1.39
C TYR A 31 -7.25 -3.89 2.36
N SER A 32 -6.33 -3.82 3.33
CA SER A 32 -6.24 -2.72 4.29
C SER A 32 -5.13 -1.75 3.90
N LEU A 33 -5.39 -0.47 4.10
CA LEU A 33 -4.46 0.61 3.77
C LEU A 33 -4.10 1.40 5.03
N ASP A 34 -2.81 1.62 5.26
CA ASP A 34 -2.30 2.61 6.21
C ASP A 34 -1.76 3.82 5.44
N LEU A 35 -2.21 5.03 5.80
CA LEU A 35 -1.86 6.25 5.07
C LEU A 35 -0.38 6.60 5.21
N ASP A 36 0.26 6.29 6.34
CA ASP A 36 1.71 6.49 6.50
C ASP A 36 2.49 5.48 5.68
N THR A 37 2.01 4.24 5.55
CA THR A 37 2.63 3.26 4.65
C THR A 37 2.50 3.70 3.18
N LEU A 38 1.40 4.37 2.81
CA LEU A 38 1.25 4.97 1.47
C LEU A 38 2.17 6.19 1.26
N LEU A 39 2.41 7.02 2.28
CA LEU A 39 3.44 8.07 2.22
C LEU A 39 4.82 7.44 1.97
N GLY A 40 5.15 6.35 2.68
CA GLY A 40 6.37 5.61 2.45
C GLY A 40 6.51 5.05 1.02
N ALA A 41 5.44 4.44 0.49
CA ALA A 41 5.43 3.99 -0.90
C ALA A 41 5.59 5.16 -1.90
N SER A 42 5.04 6.33 -1.58
CA SER A 42 5.16 7.55 -2.40
C SER A 42 6.61 8.07 -2.43
N ILE A 43 7.31 8.02 -1.30
CA ILE A 43 8.73 8.34 -1.19
C ILE A 43 9.55 7.41 -2.08
N ALA A 44 9.38 6.10 -1.92
CA ALA A 44 10.14 5.11 -2.68
C ALA A 44 9.95 5.27 -4.20
N LEU A 45 8.71 5.49 -4.64
CA LEU A 45 8.37 5.69 -6.06
C LEU A 45 8.85 7.04 -6.61
N GLY A 46 8.92 8.08 -5.78
CA GLY A 46 9.14 9.46 -6.21
C GLY A 46 10.56 9.97 -6.06
N LEU A 47 11.29 9.49 -5.06
CA LEU A 47 12.61 9.98 -4.67
C LEU A 47 13.69 8.89 -4.70
N SER A 48 13.33 7.64 -5.02
CA SER A 48 14.25 6.49 -5.10
C SER A 48 15.05 6.29 -3.81
N ASP A 49 14.38 6.41 -2.66
CA ASP A 49 14.98 6.37 -1.34
C ASP A 49 14.13 5.53 -0.38
N SER A 50 14.76 5.03 0.68
CA SER A 50 14.16 4.15 1.66
C SER A 50 13.40 4.91 2.75
N VAL A 51 12.26 4.36 3.17
CA VAL A 51 11.33 4.97 4.14
C VAL A 51 11.91 5.03 5.56
N ASP A 52 12.89 4.17 5.85
CA ASP A 52 13.52 4.04 7.18
C ASP A 52 14.52 5.17 7.51
N ASN A 53 14.72 6.13 6.60
CA ASN A 53 15.58 7.29 6.81
C ASN A 53 14.88 8.38 7.63
N GLU A 54 15.63 9.12 8.47
CA GLU A 54 15.09 10.29 9.21
C GLU A 54 14.38 11.32 8.31
N LEU A 55 14.73 11.32 7.02
CA LEU A 55 14.10 12.07 5.95
C LEU A 55 12.58 11.93 5.88
N SER A 56 12.05 10.72 6.08
CA SER A 56 10.62 10.45 5.97
C SER A 56 9.80 11.17 7.04
N LYS A 57 10.46 11.69 8.09
CA LYS A 57 9.85 12.52 9.14
C LYS A 57 9.78 14.00 8.77
N ASP A 58 10.51 14.46 7.74
CA ASP A 58 10.48 15.85 7.30
C ASP A 58 9.28 16.10 6.34
N PRO A 59 8.34 16.99 6.69
CA PRO A 59 7.21 17.30 5.82
C PRO A 59 7.59 17.82 4.43
N LEU A 60 8.75 18.49 4.28
CA LEU A 60 9.21 18.98 2.97
C LEU A 60 9.60 17.81 2.04
N TYR A 61 10.27 16.81 2.62
CA TYR A 61 10.70 15.61 1.90
C TYR A 61 9.49 14.82 1.39
N VAL A 62 8.51 14.59 2.28
CA VAL A 62 7.27 13.89 1.93
C VAL A 62 6.45 14.69 0.90
N LEU A 63 6.40 16.02 1.04
CA LEU A 63 5.70 16.88 0.09
C LEU A 63 6.29 16.76 -1.33
N GLU A 64 7.62 16.76 -1.45
CA GLU A 64 8.29 16.61 -2.76
C GLU A 64 7.98 15.26 -3.40
N ALA A 65 8.05 14.17 -2.63
CA ALA A 65 7.66 12.84 -3.10
C ALA A 65 6.25 12.85 -3.66
N LEU A 66 5.29 13.39 -2.89
CA LEU A 66 3.89 13.47 -3.31
C LEU A 66 3.71 14.31 -4.57
N ARG A 67 4.38 15.47 -4.70
CA ARG A 67 4.28 16.28 -5.92
C ARG A 67 4.71 15.52 -7.18
N LYS A 68 5.76 14.70 -7.09
CA LYS A 68 6.29 13.95 -8.23
C LYS A 68 5.41 12.78 -8.68
N ILE A 69 4.72 12.13 -7.74
CA ILE A 69 4.05 10.84 -7.99
C ILE A 69 2.53 10.89 -7.92
N SER A 70 1.94 11.92 -7.31
CA SER A 70 0.54 11.85 -6.89
C SER A 70 -0.48 11.82 -8.03
N ASP A 71 -0.10 12.23 -9.24
CA ASP A 71 -0.92 12.08 -10.47
C ASP A 71 -0.57 10.82 -11.28
N LYS A 72 0.41 10.04 -10.82
CA LYS A 72 0.94 8.84 -11.47
C LYS A 72 0.56 7.54 -10.74
N VAL A 73 0.15 7.64 -9.48
CA VAL A 73 -0.11 6.49 -8.60
C VAL A 73 -1.60 6.30 -8.35
N LEU A 74 -2.10 5.09 -8.58
CA LEU A 74 -3.46 4.67 -8.25
C LEU A 74 -3.43 3.48 -7.30
N VAL A 75 -3.99 3.62 -6.10
CA VAL A 75 -4.06 2.58 -5.08
C VAL A 75 -5.50 2.20 -4.80
N PHE A 76 -5.83 0.93 -4.99
CA PHE A 76 -7.15 0.39 -4.71
C PHE A 76 -7.16 -0.36 -3.39
N CYS A 77 -8.15 -0.09 -2.53
CA CYS A 77 -8.33 -0.80 -1.26
C CYS A 77 -9.79 -1.23 -1.05
N GLU A 78 -10.05 -2.17 -0.14
CA GLU A 78 -11.42 -2.47 0.28
C GLU A 78 -12.03 -1.24 0.97
N GLY A 79 -13.27 -0.91 0.64
CA GLY A 79 -13.95 0.20 1.30
C GLY A 79 -14.08 -0.02 2.81
N GLY A 80 -13.79 1.02 3.58
CA GLY A 80 -13.83 0.97 5.04
C GLY A 80 -12.64 0.23 5.67
N GLN A 81 -11.59 -0.09 4.91
CA GLN A 81 -10.38 -0.75 5.41
C GLN A 81 -9.14 0.15 5.41
N ILE A 82 -9.33 1.47 5.34
CA ILE A 82 -8.25 2.43 5.59
C ILE A 82 -8.14 2.65 7.11
N LYS A 83 -6.95 2.44 7.67
CA LYS A 83 -6.68 2.62 9.10
C LYS A 83 -6.73 4.11 9.47
N ALA A 84 -7.42 4.42 10.56
CA ALA A 84 -7.39 5.77 11.13
C ALA A 84 -6.00 6.08 11.69
N PRO A 85 -5.34 7.18 11.27
CA PRO A 85 -4.04 7.54 11.80
C PRO A 85 -4.16 8.07 13.23
N ASN A 86 -3.14 7.82 14.05
CA ASN A 86 -3.09 8.28 15.44
C ASN A 86 -2.84 9.80 15.54
N LYS A 87 -2.10 10.36 14.58
CA LYS A 87 -1.81 11.80 14.48
C LYS A 87 -2.36 12.33 13.16
N SER A 88 -2.92 13.54 13.20
CA SER A 88 -3.36 14.22 11.99
C SER A 88 -2.15 14.76 11.23
N ASN A 89 -2.04 14.42 9.95
CA ASN A 89 -1.04 14.96 9.03
C ASN A 89 -1.75 15.62 7.84
N ALA A 90 -1.49 16.91 7.63
CA ALA A 90 -2.10 17.68 6.53
C ALA A 90 -1.78 17.08 5.15
N LEU A 91 -0.64 16.39 5.00
CA LEU A 91 -0.24 15.73 3.76
C LEU A 91 -1.15 14.57 3.36
N TYR A 92 -1.91 13.98 4.30
CA TYR A 92 -2.86 12.92 3.97
C TYR A 92 -3.94 13.39 2.99
N ALA A 93 -4.30 14.67 3.00
CA ALA A 93 -5.28 15.19 2.07
C ALA A 93 -4.76 15.18 0.62
N LEU A 94 -3.44 15.22 0.39
CA LEU A 94 -2.84 15.05 -0.94
C LEU A 94 -2.86 13.59 -1.41
N LEU A 95 -2.99 12.62 -0.49
CA LEU A 95 -3.12 11.19 -0.84
C LEU A 95 -4.48 10.87 -1.46
N GLU A 96 -5.49 11.68 -1.21
CA GLU A 96 -6.87 11.34 -1.56
C GLU A 96 -7.04 11.11 -3.07
N LYS A 97 -6.28 11.80 -3.93
CA LYS A 97 -6.34 11.60 -5.39
C LYS A 97 -5.78 10.25 -5.85
N MET A 98 -4.92 9.62 -5.05
CA MET A 98 -4.33 8.31 -5.34
C MET A 98 -5.20 7.15 -4.86
N VAL A 99 -6.07 7.35 -3.86
CA VAL A 99 -6.79 6.25 -3.18
C VAL A 99 -8.19 6.02 -3.76
N PHE A 100 -8.50 4.76 -4.09
CA PHE A 100 -9.78 4.32 -4.63
C PHE A 100 -10.33 3.14 -3.83
N GLU A 101 -11.40 3.36 -3.07
CA GLU A 101 -12.08 2.30 -2.35
C GLU A 101 -12.96 1.46 -3.29
N VAL A 102 -12.90 0.14 -3.11
CA VAL A 102 -13.62 -0.85 -3.92
C VAL A 102 -14.64 -1.57 -3.03
N ASN A 103 -15.90 -1.53 -3.44
CA ASN A 103 -17.00 -2.23 -2.77
C ASN A 103 -17.62 -3.25 -3.73
N LEU A 104 -17.55 -4.54 -3.38
CA LEU A 104 -18.04 -5.62 -4.24
C LEU A 104 -19.57 -5.75 -4.16
N LYS A 105 -20.25 -5.94 -5.30
CA LYS A 105 -21.72 -6.09 -5.33
C LYS A 105 -22.24 -7.31 -4.58
N ASN A 106 -21.46 -8.38 -4.53
CA ASN A 106 -21.78 -9.62 -3.82
C ASN A 106 -21.47 -9.55 -2.31
N ARG A 107 -21.05 -8.39 -1.79
CA ARG A 107 -20.60 -8.21 -0.40
C ARG A 107 -19.45 -9.13 0.02
N GLY A 108 -18.68 -9.65 -0.95
CA GLY A 108 -17.36 -10.22 -0.70
C GLY A 108 -16.35 -9.13 -0.37
N SER A 109 -15.09 -9.50 -0.15
CA SER A 109 -14.01 -8.54 0.09
C SER A 109 -13.12 -8.40 -1.14
N PHE A 110 -12.71 -7.18 -1.46
CA PHE A 110 -11.63 -6.88 -2.39
C PHE A 110 -10.30 -7.06 -1.66
N HIS A 111 -9.63 -8.16 -1.93
CA HIS A 111 -8.46 -8.58 -1.18
C HIS A 111 -7.15 -8.77 -1.97
N PRO A 112 -7.01 -8.38 -3.27
CA PRO A 112 -5.75 -8.51 -3.99
C PRO A 112 -4.67 -7.60 -3.38
N LYS A 113 -3.42 -8.05 -3.41
CA LYS A 113 -2.26 -7.30 -2.94
C LYS A 113 -1.16 -7.39 -3.99
N PHE A 114 -1.06 -6.38 -4.83
CA PHE A 114 -0.06 -6.36 -5.90
C PHE A 114 0.24 -4.92 -6.32
N TRP A 115 1.40 -4.73 -6.96
CA TRP A 115 1.81 -3.49 -7.61
C TRP A 115 2.24 -3.76 -9.03
N PHE A 116 1.85 -2.90 -9.95
CA PHE A 116 2.42 -2.82 -11.30
C PHE A 116 2.92 -1.41 -11.54
N VAL A 117 4.20 -1.29 -11.83
CA VAL A 117 4.89 0.00 -11.97
C VAL A 117 5.61 0.03 -13.32
N LYS A 118 5.53 1.16 -14.00
CA LYS A 118 6.35 1.47 -15.18
C LYS A 118 7.33 2.56 -14.82
N TYR A 119 8.58 2.34 -15.19
CA TYR A 119 9.66 3.30 -15.10
C TYR A 119 10.19 3.62 -16.50
N GLU A 120 10.63 4.85 -16.72
CA GLU A 120 11.27 5.30 -17.96
C GLU A 120 12.55 6.08 -17.64
N ASP A 121 13.58 5.90 -18.45
CA ASP A 121 14.78 6.75 -18.42
C ASP A 121 14.64 7.95 -19.37
N ASP A 122 15.65 8.83 -19.42
CA ASP A 122 15.64 10.00 -20.29
C ASP A 122 15.58 9.67 -21.80
N ASP A 123 16.00 8.47 -22.18
CA ASP A 123 15.95 7.95 -23.54
C ASP A 123 14.61 7.25 -23.85
N GLN A 124 13.64 7.29 -22.91
CA GLN A 124 12.32 6.65 -23.00
C GLN A 124 12.36 5.12 -23.10
N ASN A 125 13.43 4.49 -22.62
CA ASN A 125 13.42 3.04 -22.46
C ASN A 125 12.52 2.69 -21.27
N ALA A 126 11.57 1.78 -21.47
CA ALA A 126 10.63 1.38 -20.43
C ALA A 126 11.06 0.11 -19.71
N VAL A 127 10.99 0.13 -18.37
CA VAL A 127 11.11 -1.04 -17.51
C VAL A 127 9.83 -1.17 -16.69
N TYR A 128 9.30 -2.38 -16.64
CA TYR A 128 8.08 -2.69 -15.89
C TYR A 128 8.42 -3.55 -14.70
N ARG A 129 7.75 -3.34 -13.56
CA ARG A 129 7.87 -4.19 -12.38
C ARG A 129 6.49 -4.61 -11.90
N LEU A 130 6.30 -5.91 -11.77
CA LEU A 130 5.13 -6.51 -11.13
C LEU A 130 5.53 -7.10 -9.78
N MET A 131 4.87 -6.68 -8.72
CA MET A 131 5.00 -7.26 -7.38
C MET A 131 3.70 -7.93 -6.97
N VAL A 132 3.76 -9.20 -6.59
CA VAL A 132 2.62 -9.95 -6.03
C VAL A 132 2.92 -10.27 -4.57
N LEU A 133 2.00 -9.87 -3.69
CA LEU A 133 2.21 -9.83 -2.25
C LEU A 133 1.17 -10.68 -1.52
N SER A 134 1.53 -11.16 -0.33
CA SER A 134 0.60 -11.82 0.59
C SER A 134 0.15 -10.95 1.75
N ARG A 135 0.88 -9.86 2.03
CA ARG A 135 0.59 -8.88 3.09
C ARG A 135 0.02 -7.57 2.53
N ASN A 136 -0.72 -6.86 3.39
CA ASN A 136 -1.31 -5.56 3.10
C ASN A 136 -0.29 -4.43 3.19
N LEU A 137 -0.64 -3.24 2.67
CA LEU A 137 0.18 -2.04 2.76
C LEU A 137 0.02 -1.40 4.15
N THR A 138 0.69 -2.00 5.14
CA THR A 138 0.63 -1.65 6.56
C THR A 138 2.00 -1.85 7.24
N PHE A 139 2.15 -1.37 8.48
CA PHE A 139 3.36 -1.59 9.29
C PHE A 139 3.50 -3.00 9.91
N ASP A 140 2.55 -3.89 9.66
CA ASP A 140 2.52 -5.25 10.20
C ASP A 140 3.84 -6.00 9.93
N ARG A 141 4.47 -6.54 10.98
CA ARG A 141 5.77 -7.24 10.86
C ARG A 141 5.65 -8.76 10.72
N SER A 142 4.44 -9.26 10.54
CA SER A 142 4.15 -10.68 10.33
C SER A 142 4.87 -11.26 9.12
N TRP A 143 5.17 -12.55 9.21
CA TRP A 143 5.83 -13.29 8.14
C TRP A 143 4.99 -13.30 6.87
N ASP A 144 5.60 -12.89 5.76
CA ASP A 144 4.95 -12.80 4.46
C ASP A 144 5.84 -13.34 3.32
N PHE A 145 5.21 -13.47 2.16
CA PHE A 145 5.86 -13.75 0.88
C PHE A 145 5.53 -12.67 -0.13
N ALA A 146 6.51 -12.37 -0.96
CA ALA A 146 6.41 -11.48 -2.09
C ALA A 146 7.19 -12.04 -3.29
N VAL A 147 6.70 -11.76 -4.49
CA VAL A 147 7.40 -12.03 -5.75
C VAL A 147 7.49 -10.72 -6.52
N ALA A 148 8.68 -10.38 -6.99
CA ALA A 148 8.91 -9.25 -7.90
C ALA A 148 9.41 -9.78 -9.24
N LEU A 149 8.73 -9.40 -10.32
CA LEU A 149 9.08 -9.73 -11.70
C LEU A 149 9.34 -8.44 -12.46
N ASP A 150 10.55 -8.30 -13.02
CA ASP A 150 10.86 -7.22 -13.95
C ASP A 150 10.50 -7.67 -15.37
N GLY A 151 9.99 -6.74 -16.17
CA GLY A 151 9.57 -6.98 -17.54
C GLY A 151 10.00 -5.85 -18.47
N TYR A 152 10.05 -6.17 -19.75
CA TYR A 152 10.47 -5.27 -20.82
C TYR A 152 9.43 -5.27 -21.93
N TYR A 153 9.37 -4.19 -22.69
CA TYR A 153 8.50 -4.12 -23.86
C TYR A 153 8.91 -5.16 -24.90
N SER A 154 7.91 -5.78 -25.52
CA SER A 154 8.05 -6.79 -26.56
C SER A 154 7.11 -6.48 -27.72
N GLU A 155 7.63 -6.52 -28.94
CA GLU A 155 6.82 -6.43 -30.16
C GLU A 155 5.80 -7.59 -30.26
N GLU A 156 6.15 -8.76 -29.72
CA GLU A 156 5.24 -9.89 -29.63
C GLU A 156 4.27 -9.77 -28.45
N GLU A 157 2.99 -10.03 -28.72
CA GLU A 157 1.94 -10.04 -27.71
C GLU A 157 2.12 -11.21 -26.72
N GLN A 158 2.08 -10.87 -25.43
CA GLN A 158 2.20 -11.74 -24.29
C GLN A 158 0.83 -12.21 -23.83
N THR A 159 0.30 -13.26 -24.46
CA THR A 159 -1.03 -13.84 -24.14
C THR A 159 -1.23 -14.18 -22.65
N LYS A 160 -0.15 -14.52 -21.93
CA LYS A 160 -0.16 -14.77 -20.48
C LYS A 160 -0.60 -13.57 -19.64
N ASN A 161 -0.37 -12.36 -20.15
CA ASN A 161 -0.72 -11.12 -19.48
C ASN A 161 -2.19 -10.75 -19.64
N LYS A 162 -2.97 -11.51 -20.43
CA LYS A 162 -4.39 -11.24 -20.64
C LYS A 162 -5.18 -11.18 -19.34
N ALA A 163 -4.87 -12.08 -18.39
CA ALA A 163 -5.48 -12.10 -17.07
C ALA A 163 -5.21 -10.83 -16.27
N LEU A 164 -3.96 -10.33 -16.31
CA LEU A 164 -3.59 -9.11 -15.61
C LEU A 164 -4.15 -7.85 -16.31
N SER A 165 -4.24 -7.84 -17.64
CA SER A 165 -4.94 -6.82 -18.44
C SER A 165 -6.42 -6.73 -18.05
N ASP A 166 -7.12 -7.87 -18.04
CA ASP A 166 -8.53 -7.94 -17.65
C ASP A 166 -8.75 -7.48 -16.20
N PHE A 167 -7.78 -7.73 -15.31
CA PHE A 167 -7.83 -7.25 -13.95
C PHE A 167 -7.72 -5.72 -13.85
N LEU A 168 -6.83 -5.07 -14.62
CA LEU A 168 -6.76 -3.61 -14.68
C LEU A 168 -8.05 -3.00 -15.28
N ILE A 169 -8.64 -3.66 -16.27
CA ILE A 169 -9.96 -3.28 -16.82
C ILE A 169 -11.07 -3.45 -15.78
N TYR A 170 -10.96 -4.45 -14.89
CA TYR A 170 -11.87 -4.60 -13.76
C TYR A 170 -11.71 -3.44 -12.75
N LEU A 171 -10.49 -3.08 -12.34
CA LEU A 171 -10.22 -1.96 -11.42
C LEU A 171 -10.75 -0.62 -11.95
N ARG A 172 -10.66 -0.40 -13.27
CA ARG A 172 -11.24 0.77 -13.94
C ARG A 172 -12.74 0.94 -13.68
N LYS A 173 -13.49 -0.12 -13.33
CA LYS A 173 -14.93 -0.01 -12.98
C LYS A 173 -15.14 0.67 -11.62
N SER A 174 -14.18 0.56 -10.71
CA SER A 174 -14.22 1.19 -9.38
C SER A 174 -13.91 2.69 -9.44
N VAL A 175 -13.22 3.15 -10.49
CA VAL A 175 -12.97 4.57 -10.74
C VAL A 175 -14.23 5.22 -11.34
N LYS A 176 -15.04 5.90 -10.53
CA LYS A 176 -16.30 6.53 -10.97
C LYS A 176 -16.05 7.65 -11.99
N LYS A 177 -16.82 7.66 -13.09
CA LYS A 177 -16.76 8.72 -14.12
C LYS A 177 -17.20 10.09 -13.58
N ALA A 178 -18.21 10.09 -12.71
CA ALA A 178 -18.85 11.31 -12.22
C ALA A 178 -17.93 12.18 -11.33
N THR A 179 -16.79 11.66 -10.88
CA THR A 179 -15.89 12.34 -9.93
C THR A 179 -14.65 12.92 -10.62
N GLY A 180 -14.74 13.34 -11.89
CA GLY A 180 -13.61 13.95 -12.63
C GLY A 180 -12.46 13.02 -13.01
N ASN A 181 -12.57 11.71 -12.75
CA ASN A 181 -11.45 10.75 -12.88
C ASN A 181 -11.29 10.14 -14.29
N GLU A 182 -11.68 10.84 -15.37
CA GLU A 182 -11.62 10.25 -16.72
C GLU A 182 -10.18 9.98 -17.17
N GLN A 183 -9.21 10.80 -16.75
CA GLN A 183 -7.79 10.56 -17.02
C GLN A 183 -7.30 9.26 -16.38
N ASN A 184 -7.64 9.00 -15.11
CA ASN A 184 -7.31 7.74 -14.42
C ASN A 184 -7.94 6.53 -15.11
N ARG A 185 -9.18 6.68 -15.62
CA ARG A 185 -9.88 5.62 -16.39
C ARG A 185 -9.28 5.38 -17.76
N LYS A 186 -8.70 6.41 -18.39
CA LYS A 186 -7.97 6.30 -19.65
C LYS A 186 -6.62 5.62 -19.39
N LEU A 187 -5.87 6.07 -18.40
CA LEU A 187 -4.61 5.46 -17.97
C LEU A 187 -4.75 3.95 -17.75
N LEU A 188 -5.69 3.51 -16.91
CA LEU A 188 -5.90 2.07 -16.66
C LEU A 188 -6.21 1.26 -17.93
N ARG A 189 -6.88 1.86 -18.92
CA ARG A 189 -7.19 1.20 -20.19
C ARG A 189 -5.95 1.10 -21.07
N ASP A 190 -5.18 2.17 -21.13
CA ASP A 190 -3.98 2.25 -21.97
C ASP A 190 -2.90 1.33 -21.40
N VAL A 191 -2.71 1.34 -20.07
CA VAL A 191 -1.82 0.42 -19.35
C VAL A 191 -2.25 -1.04 -19.51
N ALA A 192 -3.55 -1.36 -19.44
CA ALA A 192 -4.02 -2.73 -19.67
C ALA A 192 -3.64 -3.27 -21.06
N LYS A 193 -3.67 -2.42 -22.08
CA LYS A 193 -3.24 -2.78 -23.45
C LYS A 193 -1.72 -2.89 -23.55
N GLU A 194 -1.00 -1.92 -23.00
CA GLU A 194 0.47 -1.92 -22.98
C GLU A 194 1.02 -3.18 -22.31
N LEU A 195 0.37 -3.62 -21.22
CA LEU A 195 0.73 -4.82 -20.49
C LEU A 195 0.64 -6.09 -21.35
N GLU A 196 -0.24 -6.15 -22.34
CA GLU A 196 -0.29 -7.28 -23.29
C GLU A 196 0.99 -7.38 -24.15
N HIS A 197 1.91 -6.41 -24.07
CA HIS A 197 3.22 -6.40 -24.72
C HIS A 197 4.40 -6.45 -23.74
N VAL A 198 4.18 -6.72 -22.45
CA VAL A 198 5.25 -6.75 -21.43
C VAL A 198 5.76 -8.17 -21.19
N ALA A 199 6.99 -8.47 -21.60
CA ALA A 199 7.61 -9.77 -21.35
C ALA A 199 8.27 -9.80 -19.96
N PHE A 200 7.63 -10.48 -18.99
CA PHE A 200 8.19 -10.66 -17.66
C PHE A 200 9.29 -11.71 -17.62
N SER A 201 10.38 -11.37 -16.94
CA SER A 201 11.50 -12.28 -16.65
C SER A 201 11.23 -13.06 -15.36
N ILE A 202 11.38 -14.38 -15.43
CA ILE A 202 11.32 -15.27 -14.26
C ILE A 202 12.68 -15.94 -14.03
N ASP A 203 12.96 -16.31 -12.78
CA ASP A 203 14.17 -17.05 -12.42
C ASP A 203 14.24 -18.39 -13.19
N ASN A 204 15.45 -18.75 -13.63
CA ASN A 204 15.73 -19.94 -14.43
C ASN A 204 15.30 -21.27 -13.78
N LYS A 205 15.05 -21.29 -12.47
CA LYS A 205 14.50 -22.44 -11.76
C LYS A 205 13.07 -22.72 -12.20
N PHE A 206 12.30 -21.70 -12.58
CA PHE A 206 10.94 -21.83 -13.10
C PHE A 206 10.93 -22.01 -14.62
N LYS A 207 9.88 -22.66 -15.11
CA LYS A 207 9.67 -22.94 -16.53
C LYS A 207 8.56 -22.10 -17.12
N ASP A 208 7.56 -21.78 -16.31
CA ASP A 208 6.41 -21.01 -16.74
C ASP A 208 5.76 -20.27 -15.56
N TYR A 209 4.86 -19.35 -15.87
CA TYR A 209 4.03 -18.61 -14.94
C TYR A 209 2.63 -18.35 -15.50
N SER A 210 1.66 -18.11 -14.61
CA SER A 210 0.32 -17.61 -14.98
C SER A 210 -0.29 -16.75 -13.87
N PHE A 211 -1.07 -15.75 -14.28
CA PHE A 211 -1.76 -14.83 -13.38
C PHE A 211 -3.24 -15.20 -13.24
N HIS A 212 -3.77 -15.12 -12.02
CA HIS A 212 -5.14 -15.53 -11.69
C HIS A 212 -5.82 -14.49 -10.80
N PRO A 213 -6.52 -13.49 -11.38
CA PRO A 213 -7.35 -12.54 -10.64
C PRO A 213 -8.71 -13.17 -10.27
N ILE A 214 -8.71 -14.05 -9.29
CA ILE A 214 -9.87 -14.85 -8.88
C ILE A 214 -11.02 -13.94 -8.42
N GLY A 215 -12.26 -14.27 -8.78
CA GLY A 215 -13.46 -13.57 -8.33
C GLY A 215 -13.91 -12.43 -9.26
N ILE A 216 -13.13 -12.12 -10.30
CA ILE A 216 -13.58 -11.25 -11.40
C ILE A 216 -14.23 -12.09 -12.53
N PRO A 217 -15.02 -11.49 -13.43
CA PRO A 217 -15.69 -12.24 -14.51
C PRO A 217 -14.70 -13.09 -15.33
N ASN A 218 -15.04 -14.36 -15.57
CA ASN A 218 -14.23 -15.37 -16.27
C ASN A 218 -13.05 -15.98 -15.49
N TYR A 219 -12.75 -15.50 -14.28
CA TYR A 219 -11.62 -15.99 -13.49
C TYR A 219 -12.12 -16.62 -12.18
N SER A 220 -12.10 -17.94 -12.15
CA SER A 220 -12.51 -18.77 -11.01
C SER A 220 -11.32 -19.56 -10.48
N ILE A 221 -11.34 -19.86 -9.18
CA ILE A 221 -10.34 -20.71 -8.53
C ILE A 221 -10.20 -22.08 -9.19
N SER A 222 -11.28 -22.61 -9.80
CA SER A 222 -11.30 -23.88 -10.55
C SER A 222 -10.33 -23.89 -11.73
N ASN A 223 -10.01 -22.73 -12.30
CA ASN A 223 -9.18 -22.62 -13.50
C ASN A 223 -7.68 -22.50 -13.18
N THR A 224 -7.34 -22.37 -11.89
CA THR A 224 -5.95 -22.17 -11.43
C THR A 224 -5.17 -23.48 -11.34
N GLY A 225 -5.87 -24.62 -11.26
CA GLY A 225 -5.31 -25.92 -10.94
C GLY A 225 -4.87 -26.06 -9.48
N LEU A 226 -5.13 -25.10 -8.59
CA LEU A 226 -4.73 -25.17 -7.17
C LEU A 226 -5.28 -26.44 -6.50
N PHE A 227 -6.55 -26.76 -6.74
CA PHE A 227 -7.24 -27.95 -6.21
C PHE A 227 -7.09 -29.21 -7.09
N ASP A 228 -6.16 -29.25 -8.05
CA ASP A 228 -5.88 -30.51 -8.76
C ASP A 228 -5.18 -31.52 -7.86
N ARG A 229 -5.34 -32.81 -8.19
CA ARG A 229 -4.72 -33.93 -7.44
C ARG A 229 -3.20 -33.82 -7.28
N TYR A 230 -2.68 -34.26 -6.13
CA TYR A 230 -1.26 -34.12 -5.77
C TYR A 230 -0.68 -35.28 -4.98
N HIS A 231 0.66 -35.39 -4.97
CA HIS A 231 1.41 -36.29 -4.10
C HIS A 231 1.90 -35.55 -2.84
N GLN A 232 2.34 -34.31 -2.96
CA GLN A 232 2.78 -33.50 -1.82
C GLN A 232 2.13 -32.12 -1.88
N LEU A 233 1.77 -31.59 -0.71
CA LEU A 233 1.16 -30.29 -0.53
C LEU A 233 1.73 -29.61 0.71
N PHE A 234 2.22 -28.39 0.53
CA PHE A 234 2.66 -27.51 1.61
C PHE A 234 1.85 -26.21 1.54
N VAL A 235 1.10 -25.89 2.59
CA VAL A 235 0.22 -24.73 2.68
C VAL A 235 0.65 -23.85 3.83
N ILE A 236 0.78 -22.55 3.57
CA ILE A 236 0.79 -21.53 4.60
C ILE A 236 -0.43 -20.65 4.36
N SER A 237 -1.29 -20.51 5.36
CA SER A 237 -2.40 -19.59 5.29
C SER A 237 -2.85 -19.12 6.67
N PRO A 238 -3.01 -17.81 6.88
CA PRO A 238 -3.35 -17.27 8.19
C PRO A 238 -4.85 -17.29 8.49
N PHE A 239 -5.68 -17.68 7.51
CA PHE A 239 -7.12 -17.84 7.69
C PHE A 239 -7.57 -19.10 6.97
N LEU A 240 -8.33 -19.94 7.67
CA LEU A 240 -8.77 -21.23 7.19
C LEU A 240 -10.29 -21.31 7.14
N SER A 241 -10.80 -22.23 6.33
CA SER A 241 -12.13 -22.78 6.57
C SER A 241 -12.07 -24.29 6.43
N LYS A 242 -12.88 -24.97 7.26
CA LYS A 242 -13.02 -26.43 7.21
C LYS A 242 -13.23 -26.95 5.79
N THR A 243 -14.14 -26.32 5.05
CA THR A 243 -14.49 -26.71 3.68
C THR A 243 -13.30 -26.68 2.72
N THR A 244 -12.43 -25.67 2.81
CA THR A 244 -11.26 -25.55 1.94
C THR A 244 -10.17 -26.54 2.33
N VAL A 245 -9.96 -26.76 3.63
CA VAL A 245 -9.02 -27.77 4.14
C VAL A 245 -9.46 -29.18 3.73
N ASP A 246 -10.75 -29.49 3.87
CA ASP A 246 -11.33 -30.76 3.40
C ASP A 246 -11.14 -30.94 1.88
N GLN A 247 -11.37 -29.88 1.10
CA GLN A 247 -11.17 -29.95 -0.34
C GLN A 247 -9.71 -30.30 -0.70
N PHE A 248 -8.71 -29.73 -0.01
CA PHE A 248 -7.33 -30.17 -0.21
C PHE A 248 -7.12 -31.62 0.20
N LYS A 249 -7.74 -32.07 1.30
CA LYS A 249 -7.61 -33.45 1.82
C LYS A 249 -8.07 -34.46 0.78
N ASP A 250 -9.19 -34.18 0.13
CA ASP A 250 -9.86 -35.06 -0.83
C ASP A 250 -9.11 -35.17 -2.17
N GLN A 251 -8.26 -34.19 -2.49
CA GLN A 251 -7.47 -34.17 -3.73
C GLN A 251 -6.16 -34.96 -3.62
N ALA A 252 -5.83 -35.50 -2.45
CA ALA A 252 -4.63 -36.29 -2.24
C ALA A 252 -4.58 -37.56 -3.13
N LEU A 253 -3.38 -37.90 -3.58
CA LEU A 253 -3.06 -39.21 -4.16
C LEU A 253 -2.58 -40.18 -3.04
N ILE A 254 -2.17 -41.38 -3.43
CA ILE A 254 -1.75 -42.44 -2.49
C ILE A 254 -0.52 -41.98 -1.70
N ARG A 255 -0.55 -42.15 -0.37
CA ARG A 255 0.52 -41.78 0.59
C ARG A 255 0.95 -40.30 0.44
N PRO A 256 0.02 -39.35 0.66
CA PRO A 256 0.34 -37.94 0.47
C PRO A 256 1.22 -37.41 1.60
N ASP A 257 2.08 -36.44 1.29
CA ASP A 257 2.75 -35.60 2.29
C ASP A 257 2.04 -34.25 2.34
N ARG A 258 1.48 -33.90 3.50
CA ARG A 258 0.67 -32.69 3.68
C ARG A 258 1.16 -31.91 4.88
N THR A 259 1.47 -30.63 4.67
CA THR A 259 1.87 -29.71 5.72
C THR A 259 1.03 -28.45 5.64
N LEU A 260 0.54 -28.01 6.79
CA LEU A 260 -0.30 -26.83 6.95
C LEU A 260 0.30 -25.96 8.06
N ILE A 261 0.62 -24.72 7.74
CA ILE A 261 1.05 -23.70 8.69
C ILE A 261 -0.05 -22.63 8.76
N THR A 262 -0.52 -22.31 9.96
CA THR A 262 -1.59 -21.35 10.19
C THR A 262 -1.41 -20.60 11.52
N ARG A 263 -2.33 -19.68 11.83
CA ARG A 263 -2.38 -18.98 13.11
C ARG A 263 -3.00 -19.86 14.19
N ARG A 264 -2.71 -19.54 15.45
CA ARG A 264 -3.30 -20.27 16.59
C ARG A 264 -4.81 -20.09 16.65
N ASP A 265 -5.27 -18.87 16.43
CA ASP A 265 -6.69 -18.51 16.48
C ASP A 265 -7.51 -19.33 15.46
N GLU A 266 -6.90 -19.67 14.32
CA GLU A 266 -7.54 -20.47 13.27
C GLU A 266 -7.61 -21.98 13.55
N LEU A 267 -6.96 -22.47 14.62
CA LEU A 267 -7.01 -23.89 14.98
C LEU A 267 -8.43 -24.34 15.37
N ALA A 268 -9.27 -23.40 15.83
CA ALA A 268 -10.68 -23.66 16.13
C ALA A 268 -11.49 -24.10 14.89
N ALA A 269 -11.06 -23.74 13.68
CA ALA A 269 -11.69 -24.17 12.43
C ALA A 269 -11.39 -25.64 12.06
N LEU A 270 -10.42 -26.28 12.74
CA LEU A 270 -9.97 -27.64 12.46
C LEU A 270 -10.67 -28.69 13.32
N LYS A 271 -10.50 -29.96 12.94
CA LYS A 271 -11.01 -31.15 13.63
C LYS A 271 -9.87 -32.14 13.85
N PRO A 272 -9.99 -33.10 14.79
CA PRO A 272 -8.96 -34.10 15.02
C PRO A 272 -8.54 -34.87 13.75
N GLU A 273 -9.50 -35.17 12.86
CA GLU A 273 -9.25 -35.79 11.56
C GLU A 273 -8.30 -34.98 10.65
N HIS A 274 -8.23 -33.65 10.82
CA HIS A 274 -7.28 -32.81 10.10
C HIS A 274 -5.86 -32.94 10.66
N LEU A 275 -5.69 -33.13 11.97
CA LEU A 275 -4.38 -33.36 12.58
C LEU A 275 -3.78 -34.73 12.19
N GLU A 276 -4.65 -35.70 11.90
CA GLU A 276 -4.23 -36.99 11.32
C GLU A 276 -3.87 -36.86 9.84
N ALA A 277 -4.60 -36.02 9.11
CA ALA A 277 -4.40 -35.83 7.68
C ALA A 277 -3.17 -34.94 7.36
N TYR A 278 -2.87 -33.94 8.18
CA TYR A 278 -1.86 -32.92 7.94
C TYR A 278 -0.84 -32.86 9.08
N GLY A 279 0.42 -32.60 8.76
CA GLY A 279 1.32 -31.97 9.73
C GLY A 279 0.92 -30.52 9.91
N VAL A 280 0.19 -30.20 10.98
CA VAL A 280 -0.27 -28.84 11.30
C VAL A 280 0.74 -28.15 12.21
N TYR A 281 1.04 -26.89 11.92
CA TYR A 281 2.00 -26.08 12.65
C TYR A 281 1.49 -24.65 12.88
N ALA A 282 1.89 -24.04 13.99
CA ALA A 282 1.68 -22.63 14.30
C ALA A 282 2.97 -21.99 14.83
N LEU A 283 3.10 -20.66 14.75
CA LEU A 283 4.28 -19.95 15.23
C LEU A 283 4.40 -20.08 16.77
N LYS A 284 5.60 -20.31 17.29
CA LYS A 284 5.83 -20.40 18.75
C LYS A 284 5.54 -19.07 19.44
N GLU A 285 4.87 -19.09 20.59
CA GLU A 285 4.50 -17.87 21.34
C GLU A 285 5.71 -17.01 21.71
N ILE A 286 6.81 -17.64 22.12
CA ILE A 286 8.08 -16.94 22.42
C ILE A 286 8.66 -16.14 21.23
N ILE A 287 8.25 -16.44 19.99
CA ILE A 287 8.67 -15.68 18.79
C ILE A 287 7.68 -14.57 18.50
N ILE A 288 6.40 -14.79 18.79
CA ILE A 288 5.35 -13.76 18.68
C ILE A 288 5.66 -12.60 19.63
N ASP A 289 6.16 -12.90 20.83
CA ASP A 289 6.42 -11.92 21.91
C ASP A 289 7.91 -11.52 22.03
N GLY A 290 8.84 -12.26 21.43
CA GLY A 290 10.28 -12.18 21.76
C GLY A 290 11.13 -11.17 20.97
N GLU A 291 10.68 -10.68 19.80
CA GLU A 291 11.39 -9.62 19.07
C GLU A 291 11.13 -8.21 19.65
N ASP A 292 10.17 -8.08 20.57
CA ASP A 292 9.79 -6.81 21.20
C ASP A 292 10.72 -6.40 22.37
N ALA A 293 11.63 -7.28 22.82
CA ALA A 293 12.51 -7.05 23.96
C ALA A 293 13.87 -6.39 23.61
N ILE A 294 14.11 -5.98 22.35
CA ILE A 294 15.43 -5.49 21.89
C ILE A 294 15.42 -3.99 21.51
N SER A 295 14.32 -3.26 21.69
CA SER A 295 14.29 -1.80 21.50
C SER A 295 14.27 -1.04 22.83
N GLU A 296 15.30 -1.22 23.66
CA GLU A 296 15.58 -0.32 24.78
C GLU A 296 16.27 0.95 24.24
N ASP A 297 15.50 1.95 23.81
CA ASP A 297 15.87 3.39 23.79
C ASP A 297 14.84 4.22 22.97
N SER A 298 13.64 4.49 23.52
CA SER A 298 12.94 5.81 23.38
C SER A 298 11.52 5.84 23.99
N ASP A 299 11.31 6.80 24.90
CA ASP A 299 10.05 7.39 25.41
C ASP A 299 8.87 6.45 25.81
N GLU A 300 8.74 6.26 27.13
CA GLU A 300 7.86 5.33 27.87
C GLU A 300 6.33 5.49 27.67
N ASP A 301 5.83 6.55 27.02
CA ASP A 301 4.38 6.80 26.85
C ASP A 301 3.83 6.44 25.45
N ALA A 302 4.70 6.19 24.45
CA ALA A 302 4.30 5.77 23.10
C ALA A 302 4.34 4.25 22.88
N GLU A 303 4.95 3.50 23.81
CA GLU A 303 5.30 2.09 23.62
C GLU A 303 4.12 1.12 23.81
N LYS A 304 3.05 1.50 24.51
CA LYS A 304 1.95 0.56 24.79
C LYS A 304 1.09 0.15 23.59
N GLU A 305 1.14 0.88 22.47
CA GLU A 305 0.37 0.56 21.26
C GLU A 305 1.22 0.05 20.09
N LEU A 306 2.55 0.02 20.22
CA LEU A 306 3.48 -0.47 19.19
C LEU A 306 3.84 -1.95 19.34
N TYR A 307 3.31 -2.64 20.36
CA TYR A 307 3.31 -4.10 20.50
C TYR A 307 2.48 -4.74 19.37
N GLN A 308 2.99 -4.75 18.14
CA GLN A 308 2.38 -5.49 17.03
C GLN A 308 2.89 -6.92 17.07
N LYS A 309 2.06 -7.84 17.60
CA LYS A 309 2.30 -9.29 17.56
C LYS A 309 2.74 -9.70 16.15
N GLN A 310 3.95 -10.24 16.05
CA GLN A 310 4.41 -10.84 14.80
C GLN A 310 3.78 -12.21 14.66
N ASP A 311 2.87 -12.35 13.69
CA ASP A 311 2.26 -13.63 13.38
C ASP A 311 2.56 -13.97 11.90
N ILE A 312 1.72 -14.79 11.27
CA ILE A 312 1.83 -15.17 9.87
C ILE A 312 0.82 -14.36 9.08
N HIS A 313 1.24 -13.74 7.98
CA HIS A 313 0.35 -13.14 6.97
C HIS A 313 0.52 -13.80 5.58
N ALA A 314 1.55 -14.63 5.42
CA ALA A 314 1.88 -15.42 4.25
C ALA A 314 0.72 -16.28 3.71
N LYS A 315 0.44 -16.19 2.41
CA LYS A 315 -0.37 -17.19 1.69
C LYS A 315 0.49 -17.83 0.61
N LEU A 316 0.78 -19.12 0.78
CA LEU A 316 1.65 -19.87 -0.11
C LEU A 316 1.16 -21.31 -0.22
N TYR A 317 1.14 -21.82 -1.45
CA TYR A 317 0.78 -23.21 -1.73
C TYR A 317 1.84 -23.82 -2.65
N LEU A 318 2.53 -24.85 -2.19
CA LEU A 318 3.47 -25.61 -3.01
C LEU A 318 2.94 -27.03 -3.18
N LYS A 319 2.77 -27.45 -4.43
CA LYS A 319 2.13 -28.72 -4.77
C LYS A 319 2.95 -29.51 -5.77
N THR A 320 3.06 -30.82 -5.57
CA THR A 320 3.77 -31.71 -6.52
C THR A 320 2.86 -32.77 -7.11
N LYS A 321 2.99 -33.02 -8.41
CA LYS A 321 2.31 -34.11 -9.12
C LYS A 321 3.28 -34.78 -10.10
N GLY A 322 3.73 -35.99 -9.76
CA GLY A 322 4.74 -36.70 -10.54
C GLY A 322 6.05 -35.90 -10.58
N ALA A 323 6.46 -35.49 -11.77
CA ALA A 323 7.69 -34.71 -11.99
C ALA A 323 7.47 -33.19 -11.98
N ASN A 324 6.25 -32.71 -11.79
CA ASN A 324 5.90 -31.28 -11.82
C ASN A 324 5.69 -30.74 -10.40
N THR A 325 6.06 -29.47 -10.22
CA THR A 325 5.83 -28.70 -8.99
C THR A 325 5.23 -27.35 -9.37
N ASP A 326 4.13 -26.99 -8.72
CA ASP A 326 3.44 -25.71 -8.88
C ASP A 326 3.55 -24.94 -7.55
N LEU A 327 4.00 -23.69 -7.63
CA LEU A 327 4.08 -22.75 -6.52
C LEU A 327 3.06 -21.63 -6.75
N PHE A 328 2.16 -21.43 -5.79
CA PHE A 328 1.15 -20.39 -5.82
C PHE A 328 1.42 -19.39 -4.70
N ILE A 329 1.49 -18.10 -5.05
CA ILE A 329 1.74 -16.99 -4.12
C ILE A 329 0.78 -15.84 -4.44
N GLY A 330 0.24 -15.19 -3.42
CA GLY A 330 -0.63 -14.02 -3.59
C GLY A 330 -1.49 -13.76 -2.37
N SER A 331 -2.70 -13.27 -2.59
CA SER A 331 -3.59 -12.84 -1.52
C SER A 331 -4.56 -13.91 -0.99
N LEU A 332 -4.71 -15.02 -1.73
CA LEU A 332 -5.72 -16.06 -1.51
C LEU A 332 -5.49 -16.82 -0.19
N ASN A 333 -6.35 -16.57 0.81
CA ASN A 333 -6.42 -17.39 2.02
C ASN A 333 -7.03 -18.79 1.72
N ALA A 334 -6.73 -19.78 2.56
CA ALA A 334 -7.28 -21.13 2.46
C ALA A 334 -8.67 -21.20 3.11
N SER A 335 -9.54 -20.27 2.73
CA SER A 335 -10.88 -20.09 3.28
C SER A 335 -11.94 -20.05 2.17
N HIS A 336 -13.16 -20.44 2.51
CA HIS A 336 -14.28 -20.50 1.56
C HIS A 336 -14.58 -19.12 0.96
N GLN A 337 -14.52 -18.06 1.78
CA GLN A 337 -14.75 -16.69 1.31
C GLN A 337 -13.74 -16.28 0.24
N ALA A 338 -12.45 -16.58 0.45
CA ALA A 338 -11.39 -16.27 -0.50
C ALA A 338 -11.55 -17.06 -1.82
N CYS A 339 -11.96 -18.33 -1.76
CA CYS A 339 -12.12 -19.16 -2.95
C CYS A 339 -13.36 -18.86 -3.79
N VAL A 340 -14.44 -18.33 -3.18
CA VAL A 340 -15.77 -18.27 -3.82
C VAL A 340 -16.33 -16.85 -3.93
N LYS A 341 -16.09 -15.99 -2.92
CA LYS A 341 -16.81 -14.72 -2.77
C LYS A 341 -15.92 -13.50 -3.02
N ASN A 342 -14.67 -13.55 -2.57
CA ASN A 342 -13.75 -12.42 -2.64
C ASN A 342 -13.19 -12.23 -4.05
N VAL A 343 -12.63 -11.05 -4.28
CA VAL A 343 -11.67 -10.83 -5.35
C VAL A 343 -10.28 -10.99 -4.76
N GLU A 344 -9.47 -11.87 -5.35
CA GLU A 344 -8.12 -12.23 -4.91
C GLU A 344 -7.17 -12.22 -6.11
N PHE A 345 -5.87 -12.16 -5.88
CA PHE A 345 -4.86 -12.27 -6.93
C PHE A 345 -3.85 -13.34 -6.59
N LEU A 346 -3.58 -14.23 -7.54
CA LEU A 346 -2.65 -15.35 -7.38
C LEU A 346 -1.69 -15.44 -8.57
N LEU A 347 -0.40 -15.54 -8.28
CA LEU A 347 0.64 -15.89 -9.24
C LEU A 347 0.94 -17.38 -9.08
N LYS A 348 0.86 -18.13 -10.18
CA LYS A 348 1.33 -19.50 -10.28
C LYS A 348 2.68 -19.51 -10.98
N LEU A 349 3.68 -20.15 -10.37
CA LEU A 349 4.99 -20.45 -10.96
C LEU A 349 5.12 -21.97 -11.13
N GLU A 350 5.47 -22.42 -12.32
CA GLU A 350 5.56 -23.84 -12.67
C GLU A 350 7.01 -24.27 -12.83
N THR A 351 7.35 -25.44 -12.29
CA THR A 351 8.67 -26.03 -12.46
C THR A 351 8.65 -27.56 -12.38
N LYS A 352 9.83 -28.18 -12.49
CA LYS A 352 10.01 -29.61 -12.25
C LYS A 352 10.39 -29.85 -10.80
N ARG A 353 9.89 -30.95 -10.23
CA ARG A 353 10.18 -31.37 -8.85
C ARG A 353 11.67 -31.45 -8.54
N GLY A 354 12.51 -31.78 -9.52
CA GLY A 354 13.96 -31.79 -9.34
C GLY A 354 14.59 -30.42 -9.05
N ARG A 355 13.89 -29.31 -9.33
CA ARG A 355 14.36 -27.94 -9.11
C ARG A 355 13.76 -27.27 -7.89
N LEU A 356 12.57 -27.70 -7.46
CA LEU A 356 11.90 -27.20 -6.26
C LEU A 356 11.10 -28.33 -5.61
N LYS A 357 11.54 -28.78 -4.44
CA LYS A 357 10.90 -29.83 -3.65
C LYS A 357 10.20 -29.26 -2.42
N VAL A 358 9.19 -29.97 -1.95
CA VAL A 358 8.49 -29.63 -0.69
C VAL A 358 9.45 -29.77 0.49
N GLU A 359 10.33 -30.76 0.45
CA GLU A 359 11.36 -30.99 1.46
C GLU A 359 12.37 -29.83 1.53
N ASP A 360 12.75 -29.27 0.38
CA ASP A 360 13.64 -28.11 0.34
C ASP A 360 12.98 -26.90 1.00
N LEU A 361 11.70 -26.66 0.71
CA LEU A 361 10.93 -25.58 1.35
C LEU A 361 10.74 -25.82 2.86
N LYS A 362 10.46 -27.06 3.29
CA LYS A 362 10.36 -27.42 4.70
C LYS A 362 11.67 -27.14 5.44
N ASN A 363 12.81 -27.54 4.88
CA ASN A 363 14.12 -27.28 5.50
C ASN A 363 14.44 -25.79 5.56
N ASP A 364 14.01 -25.03 4.55
CA ASP A 364 14.18 -23.57 4.52
C ASP A 364 13.31 -22.87 5.58
N ILE A 365 12.10 -23.36 5.86
CA ILE A 365 11.15 -22.72 6.79
C ILE A 365 11.33 -23.20 8.24
N PHE A 366 11.54 -24.50 8.44
CA PHE A 366 11.67 -25.11 9.76
C PHE A 366 13.12 -25.15 10.28
N GLY A 367 14.10 -24.75 9.46
CA GLY A 367 15.51 -24.93 9.78
C GLY A 367 15.95 -26.39 9.67
N LYS A 368 17.24 -26.64 9.92
CA LYS A 368 17.83 -27.98 9.84
C LYS A 368 17.78 -28.72 11.18
N GLU A 369 17.73 -27.97 12.27
CA GLU A 369 17.66 -28.48 13.64
C GLU A 369 16.36 -28.02 14.31
N GLU A 370 15.79 -28.82 15.22
CA GLU A 370 14.52 -28.52 15.89
C GLU A 370 14.55 -27.21 16.69
N LYS A 371 15.72 -26.84 17.22
CA LYS A 371 15.95 -25.57 17.93
C LYS A 371 15.82 -24.34 17.02
N GLU A 372 16.04 -24.51 15.72
CA GLU A 372 15.92 -23.44 14.72
C GLU A 372 14.48 -23.28 14.24
N ASN A 373 13.61 -24.27 14.46
CA ASN A 373 12.25 -24.26 13.96
C ASN A 373 11.41 -23.19 14.68
N PRO A 374 10.92 -22.16 13.98
CA PRO A 374 10.11 -21.12 14.59
C PRO A 374 8.67 -21.57 14.82
N PHE A 375 8.28 -22.70 14.24
CA PHE A 375 6.96 -23.26 14.37
C PHE A 375 6.97 -24.45 15.33
N GLU A 376 5.86 -24.66 16.01
CA GLU A 376 5.60 -25.90 16.74
C GLU A 376 4.51 -26.71 16.05
N ARG A 377 4.59 -28.03 16.22
CA ARG A 377 3.62 -28.96 15.66
C ARG A 377 2.41 -29.05 16.58
N ILE A 378 1.22 -28.84 16.02
CA ILE A 378 -0.04 -28.96 16.75
C ILE A 378 -0.45 -30.43 16.80
N THR A 379 -0.53 -30.98 18.00
CA THR A 379 -0.97 -32.36 18.26
C THR A 379 -2.34 -32.43 18.93
N THR A 380 -2.79 -31.32 19.52
CA THR A 380 -4.06 -31.18 20.22
C THR A 380 -4.67 -29.83 19.84
N LEU A 381 -5.98 -29.82 19.56
CA LEU A 381 -6.69 -28.57 19.26
C LEU A 381 -7.06 -27.85 20.57
N PRO A 382 -7.03 -26.51 20.60
CA PRO A 382 -7.49 -25.74 21.75
C PRO A 382 -8.98 -25.97 22.01
N GLU A 383 -9.39 -25.85 23.27
CA GLU A 383 -10.81 -25.71 23.61
C GLU A 383 -11.30 -24.33 23.12
N ILE A 384 -12.45 -24.30 22.44
CA ILE A 384 -12.97 -23.08 21.83
C ILE A 384 -13.47 -22.16 22.96
N GLU A 385 -12.77 -21.05 23.21
CA GLU A 385 -13.32 -19.94 23.99
C GLU A 385 -14.12 -19.03 23.04
N GLU A 386 -15.42 -18.87 23.31
CA GLU A 386 -16.33 -18.02 22.54
C GLU A 386 -16.04 -16.52 22.81
N GLU A 387 -14.96 -15.96 22.26
CA GLU A 387 -14.70 -14.50 22.35
C GLU A 387 -14.69 -13.76 20.98
N GLU A 388 -14.81 -14.44 19.84
CA GLU A 388 -14.70 -13.80 18.51
C GLU A 388 -15.97 -13.14 17.94
N ASP A 389 -17.16 -13.39 18.49
CA ASP A 389 -18.43 -12.94 17.88
C ASP A 389 -18.62 -11.40 17.84
N LYS A 390 -17.95 -10.64 18.73
CA LYS A 390 -18.23 -9.20 18.88
C LYS A 390 -17.46 -8.30 17.90
N LYS A 391 -16.22 -8.66 17.55
CA LYS A 391 -15.39 -7.88 16.61
C LYS A 391 -15.89 -8.02 15.17
N GLU A 392 -16.35 -9.23 14.81
CA GLU A 392 -16.94 -9.51 13.49
C GLU A 392 -18.20 -8.65 13.26
N ASP A 393 -18.97 -8.37 14.31
CA ASP A 393 -20.15 -7.50 14.25
C ASP A 393 -19.79 -6.04 13.94
N LEU A 394 -18.72 -5.49 14.54
CA LEU A 394 -18.24 -4.13 14.25
C LEU A 394 -17.75 -3.97 12.80
N GLU A 395 -17.00 -4.95 12.29
CA GLU A 395 -16.52 -4.92 10.90
C GLU A 395 -17.66 -5.00 9.89
N LYS A 396 -18.66 -5.84 10.18
CA LYS A 396 -19.87 -5.94 9.35
C LYS A 396 -20.62 -4.61 9.27
N ARG A 397 -20.66 -3.84 10.35
CA ARG A 397 -21.32 -2.52 10.37
C ARG A 397 -20.58 -1.48 9.56
N ILE A 398 -19.24 -1.40 9.67
CA ILE A 398 -18.43 -0.57 8.76
C ILE A 398 -18.73 -0.96 7.31
N LYS A 399 -18.76 -2.27 7.02
CA LYS A 399 -19.06 -2.75 5.69
C LYS A 399 -20.44 -2.32 5.21
N ASP A 400 -21.47 -2.37 6.06
CA ASP A 400 -22.81 -1.89 5.73
C ASP A 400 -22.84 -0.40 5.40
N LEU A 401 -22.10 0.44 6.15
CA LEU A 401 -21.95 1.87 5.86
C LEU A 401 -21.36 2.13 4.46
N MET A 402 -20.46 1.27 3.99
CA MET A 402 -19.81 1.42 2.67
C MET A 402 -20.76 1.21 1.49
N TYR A 403 -21.96 0.67 1.73
CA TYR A 403 -23.02 0.54 0.72
C TYR A 403 -24.02 1.69 0.71
N LEU A 404 -23.91 2.64 1.65
CA LEU A 404 -24.74 3.84 1.64
C LEU A 404 -24.32 4.76 0.49
N THR A 405 -25.30 5.43 -0.09
CA THR A 405 -25.01 6.50 -1.06
C THR A 405 -24.84 7.80 -0.29
N VAL A 406 -23.64 8.37 -0.37
CA VAL A 406 -23.30 9.62 0.31
C VAL A 406 -23.02 10.71 -0.71
N ASN A 407 -23.66 11.86 -0.53
CA ASN A 407 -23.38 13.08 -1.28
C ASN A 407 -22.72 14.09 -0.34
N GLY A 408 -21.51 14.54 -0.65
CA GLY A 408 -20.84 15.61 0.06
C GLY A 408 -20.87 16.91 -0.73
N GLU A 409 -21.07 18.03 -0.03
CA GLU A 409 -21.01 19.38 -0.59
C GLU A 409 -20.15 20.26 0.34
N CYS A 410 -19.30 21.08 -0.27
CA CYS A 410 -18.46 22.07 0.40
C CYS A 410 -18.90 23.46 -0.03
N ILE A 411 -19.32 24.28 0.93
CA ILE A 411 -19.85 25.62 0.71
C ILE A 411 -18.90 26.62 1.37
N LYS A 412 -18.48 27.64 0.63
CA LYS A 412 -17.65 28.73 1.17
C LYS A 412 -18.53 29.74 1.92
N GLU A 413 -18.19 30.01 3.17
CA GLU A 413 -18.83 31.00 4.06
C GLU A 413 -17.78 32.02 4.51
N GLU A 414 -17.70 33.15 3.80
CA GLU A 414 -16.68 34.21 4.04
C GLU A 414 -15.24 33.63 4.04
N ASP A 415 -14.62 33.52 5.22
CA ASP A 415 -13.26 33.00 5.46
C ASP A 415 -13.23 31.50 5.83
N TYR A 416 -14.39 30.88 6.03
CA TYR A 416 -14.54 29.49 6.45
C TYR A 416 -15.34 28.68 5.41
N TYR A 417 -15.47 27.39 5.70
CA TYR A 417 -16.18 26.43 4.87
C TYR A 417 -17.13 25.60 5.72
N LEU A 418 -18.28 25.31 5.15
CA LEU A 418 -19.26 24.35 5.62
C LEU A 418 -19.15 23.08 4.79
N LEU A 419 -18.90 21.95 5.45
CA LEU A 419 -19.03 20.62 4.82
C LEU A 419 -20.38 20.01 5.21
N LYS A 420 -21.18 19.69 4.19
CA LYS A 420 -22.48 19.02 4.33
C LYS A 420 -22.38 17.62 3.74
N LEU A 421 -22.72 16.60 4.53
CA LEU A 421 -22.80 15.21 4.09
C LEU A 421 -24.24 14.71 4.20
N VAL A 422 -24.77 14.15 3.11
CA VAL A 422 -26.11 13.58 3.05
C VAL A 422 -26.02 12.07 2.78
N PHE A 423 -26.39 11.27 3.77
CA PHE A 423 -26.42 9.81 3.72
C PHE A 423 -27.83 9.34 3.32
N LYS A 424 -28.00 8.95 2.06
CA LYS A 424 -29.30 8.48 1.56
C LYS A 424 -29.66 7.13 2.18
N ASP A 425 -30.93 7.00 2.55
CA ASP A 425 -31.51 5.79 3.13
C ASP A 425 -30.83 5.34 4.45
N TYR A 426 -30.13 6.24 5.14
CA TYR A 426 -29.55 5.93 6.44
C TYR A 426 -30.65 5.68 7.47
N LYS A 427 -30.65 4.49 8.05
CA LYS A 427 -31.52 4.14 9.16
C LYS A 427 -30.73 4.26 10.45
N LYS A 428 -31.24 5.06 11.38
CA LYS A 428 -30.64 5.21 12.70
C LYS A 428 -30.47 3.84 13.35
N THR A 429 -29.24 3.54 13.75
CA THR A 429 -28.87 2.34 14.52
C THR A 429 -29.01 2.61 16.01
N GLU A 430 -29.10 1.55 16.82
CA GLU A 430 -29.11 1.67 18.28
C GLU A 430 -27.74 2.10 18.82
N GLU A 431 -26.65 1.77 18.12
CA GLU A 431 -25.30 2.17 18.52
C GLU A 431 -24.89 3.54 18.01
N ALA A 432 -23.97 4.15 18.76
CA ALA A 432 -23.44 5.46 18.49
C ALA A 432 -22.30 5.39 17.46
N ILE A 433 -22.66 5.55 16.19
CA ILE A 433 -21.72 5.77 15.09
C ILE A 433 -21.45 7.26 14.98
N PHE A 434 -20.18 7.65 14.93
CA PHE A 434 -19.75 9.04 14.74
C PHE A 434 -18.89 9.18 13.48
N ILE A 435 -18.84 10.39 12.97
CA ILE A 435 -18.03 10.76 11.82
C ILE A 435 -17.38 12.14 12.05
N ARG A 436 -16.16 12.31 11.54
CA ARG A 436 -15.47 13.61 11.48
C ARG A 436 -14.60 13.74 10.22
N PRO A 437 -14.32 14.95 9.72
CA PRO A 437 -13.28 15.15 8.72
C PRO A 437 -11.93 14.66 9.25
N LEU A 438 -11.08 14.08 8.39
CA LEU A 438 -9.78 13.54 8.80
C LEU A 438 -8.90 14.60 9.47
N LEU A 439 -8.85 15.79 8.87
CA LEU A 439 -8.08 16.94 9.34
C LEU A 439 -8.85 17.81 10.35
N GLY A 440 -10.10 17.46 10.65
CA GLY A 440 -10.94 18.14 11.63
C GLY A 440 -10.97 17.40 12.97
N ASN A 441 -11.26 18.15 14.04
CA ASN A 441 -11.29 17.62 15.41
C ASN A 441 -12.72 17.43 15.96
N ARG A 442 -13.75 17.84 15.20
CA ARG A 442 -15.14 17.80 15.66
C ARG A 442 -15.83 16.53 15.18
N GLU A 443 -16.19 15.68 16.14
CA GLU A 443 -17.01 14.48 15.92
C GLU A 443 -18.49 14.85 15.93
N GLU A 444 -19.22 14.33 14.95
CA GLU A 444 -20.67 14.46 14.86
C GLU A 444 -21.30 13.07 14.79
N PRO A 445 -22.45 12.84 15.44
CA PRO A 445 -23.16 11.57 15.34
C PRO A 445 -23.64 11.37 13.89
N LEU A 446 -23.53 10.13 13.40
CA LEU A 446 -23.97 9.78 12.06
C LEU A 446 -25.51 9.81 11.98
N LYS A 447 -26.01 10.60 11.04
CA LYS A 447 -27.43 10.84 10.76
C LYS A 447 -27.60 11.09 9.26
N GLU A 448 -28.85 11.19 8.80
CA GLU A 448 -29.15 11.43 7.36
C GLU A 448 -28.44 12.66 6.80
N GLU A 449 -28.32 13.74 7.60
CA GLU A 449 -27.60 14.95 7.22
C GLU A 449 -26.63 15.36 8.34
N VAL A 450 -25.33 15.39 8.04
CA VAL A 450 -24.25 15.80 8.95
C VAL A 450 -23.61 17.08 8.45
N LEU A 451 -23.37 18.04 9.35
CA LEU A 451 -22.80 19.36 9.04
C LEU A 451 -21.53 19.59 9.85
N PHE A 452 -20.49 20.10 9.20
CA PHE A 452 -19.26 20.56 9.84
C PHE A 452 -18.99 22.01 9.47
N GLU A 453 -19.19 22.90 10.43
CA GLU A 453 -19.05 24.35 10.28
C GLU A 453 -17.65 24.85 10.68
N GLY A 454 -17.27 26.04 10.20
CA GLY A 454 -16.06 26.75 10.66
C GLY A 454 -14.74 26.10 10.21
N LEU A 455 -14.76 25.35 9.10
CA LEU A 455 -13.56 24.70 8.58
C LEU A 455 -12.70 25.69 7.81
N LYS A 456 -11.39 25.69 8.06
CA LYS A 456 -10.43 26.40 7.21
C LYS A 456 -10.16 25.60 5.94
N MET A 457 -9.70 26.26 4.89
CA MET A 457 -9.37 25.60 3.62
C MET A 457 -8.44 24.39 3.79
N ASN A 458 -7.43 24.50 4.65
CA ASN A 458 -6.48 23.41 4.94
C ASN A 458 -7.02 22.30 5.87
N HIS A 459 -8.28 22.39 6.30
CA HIS A 459 -8.99 21.31 6.99
C HIS A 459 -9.87 20.49 6.04
N LEU A 460 -9.99 20.91 4.77
CA LEU A 460 -10.83 20.25 3.77
C LEU A 460 -10.13 19.02 3.17
N SER A 461 -10.81 17.88 3.23
CA SER A 461 -10.39 16.62 2.61
C SER A 461 -11.62 15.78 2.27
N MET A 462 -11.47 14.87 1.32
CA MET A 462 -12.42 13.82 1.02
C MET A 462 -12.32 12.63 1.99
N PHE A 463 -11.34 12.61 2.88
CA PHE A 463 -11.22 11.60 3.93
C PHE A 463 -11.97 11.99 5.21
N PHE A 464 -12.75 11.04 5.70
CA PHE A 464 -13.50 11.14 6.95
C PHE A 464 -13.17 9.95 7.84
N VAL A 465 -13.12 10.17 9.16
CA VAL A 465 -12.96 9.10 10.14
C VAL A 465 -14.33 8.70 10.64
N VAL A 466 -14.72 7.45 10.42
CA VAL A 466 -15.88 6.80 11.03
C VAL A 466 -15.43 6.09 12.30
N ILE A 467 -16.20 6.29 13.36
CA ILE A 467 -15.93 5.79 14.70
C ILE A 467 -17.16 5.01 15.16
N ILE A 468 -16.99 3.74 15.49
CA ILE A 468 -18.03 2.90 16.07
C ILE A 468 -17.60 2.52 17.48
N TYR A 469 -18.38 2.95 18.46
CA TYR A 469 -18.20 2.57 19.86
C TYR A 469 -18.94 1.26 20.13
N GLY A 470 -18.19 0.18 20.34
CA GLY A 470 -18.72 -1.07 20.87
C GLY A 470 -18.69 -1.08 22.40
N GLU A 471 -19.20 -2.16 23.02
CA GLU A 471 -19.24 -2.29 24.48
C GLU A 471 -17.85 -2.38 25.12
N ARG A 472 -16.89 -3.01 24.44
CA ARG A 472 -15.54 -3.29 24.94
C ARG A 472 -14.43 -2.64 24.11
N GLU A 473 -14.69 -2.35 22.84
CA GLU A 473 -13.69 -1.85 21.91
C GLU A 473 -14.27 -0.73 21.03
N THR A 474 -13.40 0.12 20.49
CA THR A 474 -13.76 1.18 19.56
C THR A 474 -13.10 0.92 18.21
N LEU A 475 -13.90 0.86 17.14
CA LEU A 475 -13.40 0.69 15.79
C LEU A 475 -13.33 2.03 15.08
N LYS A 476 -12.15 2.40 14.59
CA LYS A 476 -11.92 3.61 13.78
C LYS A 476 -11.45 3.25 12.39
N ARG A 477 -12.07 3.84 11.36
CA ARG A 477 -11.70 3.65 9.95
C ARG A 477 -11.78 4.97 9.20
N VAL A 478 -10.84 5.19 8.29
CA VAL A 478 -10.95 6.27 7.31
C VAL A 478 -11.80 5.77 6.15
N VAL A 479 -12.66 6.63 5.64
CA VAL A 479 -13.50 6.40 4.48
C VAL A 479 -13.38 7.60 3.56
N LYS A 480 -13.42 7.37 2.25
CA LYS A 480 -13.35 8.42 1.24
C LYS A 480 -14.76 8.75 0.74
N ILE A 481 -15.20 9.95 1.04
CA ILE A 481 -16.50 10.48 0.60
C ILE A 481 -16.24 11.55 -0.45
N HIS A 482 -16.90 11.42 -1.60
CA HIS A 482 -16.82 12.46 -2.62
C HIS A 482 -17.54 13.72 -2.14
N VAL A 483 -16.86 14.85 -2.22
CA VAL A 483 -17.36 16.17 -1.84
C VAL A 483 -17.23 17.10 -3.03
N GLU A 484 -18.34 17.62 -3.53
CA GLU A 484 -18.38 18.65 -4.56
C GLU A 484 -18.10 20.03 -3.94
N GLY A 485 -17.45 20.94 -4.67
CA GLY A 485 -17.19 22.32 -4.21
C GLY A 485 -15.96 22.51 -3.33
N ILE A 486 -15.09 21.50 -3.16
CA ILE A 486 -13.76 21.73 -2.54
C ILE A 486 -12.96 22.68 -3.46
N PRO A 487 -12.39 23.78 -2.92
CA PRO A 487 -11.60 24.74 -3.72
C PRO A 487 -10.37 24.11 -4.37
N GLU A 488 -10.05 24.49 -5.61
CA GLU A 488 -8.83 24.04 -6.31
C GLU A 488 -7.56 24.54 -5.59
N GLU A 489 -7.63 25.66 -4.88
CA GLU A 489 -6.52 26.22 -4.12
C GLU A 489 -6.24 25.47 -2.80
N ARG A 490 -7.04 24.44 -2.44
CA ARG A 490 -6.86 23.64 -1.21
C ARG A 490 -5.44 23.06 -1.13
N ASP A 491 -4.96 22.46 -2.21
CA ASP A 491 -3.63 21.86 -2.26
C ASP A 491 -2.55 22.93 -2.05
N LYS A 492 -2.73 24.14 -2.63
CA LYS A 492 -1.87 25.29 -2.35
C LYS A 492 -1.90 25.66 -0.86
N ALA A 493 -3.06 25.71 -0.23
CA ALA A 493 -3.16 26.03 1.20
C ALA A 493 -2.44 24.99 2.10
N ILE A 494 -2.41 23.71 1.70
CA ILE A 494 -1.60 22.69 2.38
C ILE A 494 -0.10 22.97 2.19
N VAL A 495 0.33 23.26 0.96
CA VAL A 495 1.73 23.59 0.65
C VAL A 495 2.20 24.82 1.43
N ASN A 496 1.42 25.90 1.46
CA ASN A 496 1.76 27.14 2.17
C ASN A 496 1.77 26.96 3.70
N ARG A 497 1.12 25.92 4.25
CA ARG A 497 1.25 25.57 5.67
C ARG A 497 2.60 24.92 5.98
N ILE A 498 3.19 24.22 5.01
CA ILE A 498 4.48 23.54 5.15
C ILE A 498 5.63 24.51 4.83
N ILE A 499 5.44 25.33 3.79
CA ILE A 499 6.36 26.37 3.36
C ILE A 499 5.78 27.72 3.81
N ASP A 500 5.93 28.02 5.09
CA ASP A 500 5.31 29.18 5.72
C ASP A 500 6.24 30.41 5.78
N ASN A 501 7.51 30.25 5.41
CA ASN A 501 8.51 31.31 5.50
C ASN A 501 9.64 31.15 4.45
N LYS A 502 10.43 32.21 4.28
CA LYS A 502 11.55 32.28 3.33
C LYS A 502 12.59 31.18 3.54
N GLU A 503 12.86 30.80 4.78
CA GLU A 503 13.85 29.80 5.11
C GLU A 503 13.40 28.41 4.65
N ARG A 504 12.16 28.02 4.96
CA ARG A 504 11.53 26.79 4.46
C ARG A 504 11.52 26.72 2.94
N PHE A 505 11.26 27.85 2.27
CA PHE A 505 11.34 27.94 0.82
C PHE A 505 12.76 27.63 0.31
N LEU A 506 13.79 28.29 0.85
CA LEU A 506 15.17 28.06 0.44
C LEU A 506 15.67 26.65 0.78
N GLN A 507 15.27 26.09 1.92
CA GLN A 507 15.54 24.70 2.29
C GLN A 507 14.95 23.74 1.26
N TYR A 508 13.73 24.03 0.79
CA TYR A 508 13.07 23.20 -0.21
C TYR A 508 13.71 23.34 -1.59
N ILE A 509 14.08 24.54 -2.02
CA ILE A 509 14.83 24.74 -3.27
C ILE A 509 16.16 23.99 -3.22
N THR A 510 16.89 24.09 -2.10
CA THR A 510 18.17 23.39 -1.90
C THR A 510 17.97 21.87 -1.98
N PHE A 511 16.85 21.38 -1.45
CA PHE A 511 16.46 19.98 -1.51
C PHE A 511 16.14 19.53 -2.95
N MET A 512 15.33 20.29 -3.70
CA MET A 512 15.00 19.97 -5.10
C MET A 512 16.21 19.97 -6.03
N LEU A 513 17.14 20.90 -5.79
CA LEU A 513 18.38 21.03 -6.56
C LEU A 513 19.48 20.05 -6.12
N GLY A 514 19.25 19.27 -5.06
CA GLY A 514 20.17 18.23 -4.63
C GLY A 514 20.32 17.13 -5.68
N GLU A 515 21.55 16.64 -5.86
CA GLU A 515 21.80 15.37 -6.55
C GLU A 515 21.44 14.18 -5.65
N ASP A 516 21.60 14.36 -4.34
CA ASP A 516 21.26 13.41 -3.28
C ASP A 516 20.39 14.12 -2.23
N TYR A 517 19.19 13.60 -2.03
CA TYR A 517 18.20 14.15 -1.11
C TYR A 517 18.62 13.99 0.36
N PHE A 518 19.35 12.93 0.71
CA PHE A 518 19.88 12.70 2.05
C PHE A 518 21.01 13.66 2.38
N LEU A 519 21.96 13.88 1.45
CA LEU A 519 22.99 14.90 1.63
C LEU A 519 22.38 16.30 1.75
N SER A 520 21.36 16.60 0.95
CA SER A 520 20.66 17.90 1.02
C SER A 520 19.93 18.10 2.35
N PHE A 521 19.39 17.04 2.95
CA PHE A 521 18.81 17.09 4.29
C PHE A 521 19.85 17.25 5.40
N LEU A 522 21.01 16.59 5.31
CA LEU A 522 22.10 16.78 6.25
C LEU A 522 22.67 18.21 6.16
N GLU A 523 22.79 18.76 4.95
CA GLU A 523 23.07 20.17 4.72
C GLU A 523 22.01 21.03 5.43
N ASN A 524 20.72 20.78 5.22
CA ASN A 524 19.65 21.54 5.88
C ASN A 524 19.67 21.44 7.42
N LYS A 525 19.99 20.28 7.99
CA LYS A 525 20.16 20.11 9.45
C LYS A 525 21.37 20.92 9.97
N THR A 526 22.47 20.92 9.23
CA THR A 526 23.66 21.72 9.58
C THR A 526 23.43 23.22 9.38
N PHE A 527 22.61 23.61 8.40
CA PHE A 527 22.11 24.98 8.20
C PHE A 527 21.33 25.48 9.42
N ASN A 528 20.42 24.67 10.00
CA ASN A 528 19.68 25.04 11.21
C ASN A 528 20.59 25.23 12.44
N THR A 529 21.66 24.45 12.58
CA THR A 529 22.61 24.62 13.69
C THR A 529 23.56 25.80 13.52
N ASN A 530 23.96 26.15 12.28
CA ASN A 530 24.95 27.20 12.02
C ASN A 530 24.33 28.61 11.87
N GLN A 531 23.01 28.73 11.66
CA GLN A 531 22.32 30.02 11.65
C GLN A 531 22.33 30.74 13.01
N LEU A 532 22.54 30.03 14.11
CA LEU A 532 22.75 30.63 15.43
C LEU A 532 24.08 31.41 15.54
N ILE A 533 25.01 31.27 14.58
CA ILE A 533 26.36 31.85 14.65
C ILE A 533 26.70 32.75 13.44
N PHE A 534 26.16 32.51 12.23
CA PHE A 534 26.45 33.34 11.05
C PHE A 534 25.18 33.61 10.20
N GLY A 535 24.90 34.88 9.91
CA GLY A 535 23.70 35.32 9.18
C GLY A 535 23.60 34.88 7.71
N MET A 536 22.42 35.13 7.12
CA MET A 536 21.92 34.77 5.76
C MET A 536 22.83 35.01 4.54
N GLN A 537 24.06 35.53 4.67
CA GLN A 537 24.90 35.90 3.53
C GLN A 537 25.54 34.73 2.76
N ASN A 538 25.53 33.50 3.29
CA ASN A 538 26.22 32.35 2.67
C ASN A 538 25.33 31.36 1.90
N SER A 539 24.00 31.54 1.84
CA SER A 539 23.09 30.56 1.19
C SER A 539 22.94 30.75 -0.33
N VAL A 540 23.01 31.98 -0.83
CA VAL A 540 22.81 32.32 -2.25
C VAL A 540 23.90 31.73 -3.17
N PRO A 541 25.20 31.72 -2.83
CA PRO A 541 26.24 31.11 -3.66
C PRO A 541 26.07 29.61 -3.86
N ALA A 542 25.61 28.88 -2.83
CA ALA A 542 25.39 27.44 -2.91
C ALA A 542 24.21 27.09 -3.82
N ILE A 543 23.10 27.84 -3.72
CA ILE A 543 21.95 27.69 -4.63
C ILE A 543 22.35 28.03 -6.07
N TYR A 544 23.12 29.11 -6.26
CA TYR A 544 23.63 29.49 -7.58
C TYR A 544 24.42 28.38 -8.26
N GLU A 545 25.37 27.76 -7.56
CA GLU A 545 26.17 26.65 -8.08
C GLU A 545 25.30 25.42 -8.40
N LYS A 546 24.37 25.06 -7.50
CA LYS A 546 23.45 23.94 -7.73
C LYS A 546 22.52 24.18 -8.91
N MET A 547 22.05 25.42 -9.09
CA MET A 547 21.25 25.81 -10.27
C MET A 547 22.07 25.73 -11.56
N LEU A 548 23.32 26.19 -11.56
CA LEU A 548 24.23 26.07 -12.71
C LEU A 548 24.41 24.60 -13.13
N LYS A 549 24.67 23.72 -12.16
CA LYS A 549 24.80 22.27 -12.42
C LYS A 549 23.51 21.70 -12.97
N THR A 550 22.39 22.00 -12.30
CA THR A 550 21.05 21.53 -12.70
C THR A 550 20.71 21.94 -14.13
N VAL A 551 20.99 23.18 -14.52
CA VAL A 551 20.81 23.66 -15.90
C VAL A 551 21.66 22.89 -16.90
N ALA A 552 22.86 22.45 -16.52
CA ALA A 552 23.75 21.70 -17.40
C ALA A 552 23.36 20.21 -17.52
N THR A 553 22.82 19.61 -16.45
CA THR A 553 22.58 18.16 -16.37
C THR A 553 21.11 17.77 -16.52
N ASP A 554 20.19 18.57 -15.98
CA ASP A 554 18.75 18.29 -15.96
C ASP A 554 17.92 19.60 -15.99
N PRO A 555 17.76 20.23 -17.17
CA PRO A 555 17.00 21.47 -17.31
C PRO A 555 15.49 21.33 -17.02
N LYS A 556 14.96 20.09 -16.92
CA LYS A 556 13.54 19.85 -16.63
C LYS A 556 13.21 20.19 -15.17
N LYS A 557 14.18 20.03 -14.24
CA LYS A 557 14.02 20.45 -12.83
C LYS A 557 13.66 21.92 -12.63
N LEU A 558 13.99 22.80 -13.58
CA LEU A 558 13.53 24.19 -13.54
C LEU A 558 12.01 24.27 -13.61
N ASP A 559 11.36 23.44 -14.42
CA ASP A 559 9.89 23.42 -14.53
C ASP A 559 9.25 23.00 -13.20
N ASP A 560 9.90 22.13 -12.44
CA ASP A 560 9.43 21.73 -11.10
C ASP A 560 9.57 22.85 -10.07
N ILE A 561 10.63 23.67 -10.18
CA ILE A 561 10.80 24.89 -9.38
C ILE A 561 9.73 25.92 -9.73
N GLN A 562 9.42 26.12 -11.02
CA GLN A 562 8.31 26.99 -11.42
C GLN A 562 6.98 26.52 -10.80
N ARG A 563 6.67 25.22 -10.93
CA ARG A 563 5.47 24.63 -10.33
C ARG A 563 5.42 24.84 -8.82
N LEU A 564 6.56 24.83 -8.14
CA LEU A 564 6.63 25.11 -6.70
C LEU A 564 6.26 26.57 -6.41
N MET A 565 6.88 27.49 -7.14
CA MET A 565 6.62 28.92 -7.01
C MET A 565 5.15 29.25 -7.26
N ASP A 566 4.52 28.61 -8.24
CA ASP A 566 3.09 28.81 -8.58
C ASP A 566 2.12 28.30 -7.49
N MET A 567 2.58 27.40 -6.61
CA MET A 567 1.79 26.92 -5.47
C MET A 567 1.91 27.82 -4.24
N ILE A 568 2.95 28.64 -4.14
CA ILE A 568 3.14 29.56 -3.03
C ILE A 568 2.31 30.82 -3.29
N SER A 569 1.37 31.10 -2.38
CA SER A 569 0.41 32.19 -2.55
C SER A 569 0.92 33.51 -1.99
N ASP A 570 1.71 33.48 -0.91
CA ASP A 570 2.36 34.68 -0.39
C ASP A 570 3.69 34.92 -1.11
N GLU A 571 3.69 35.90 -2.01
CA GLU A 571 4.87 36.31 -2.75
C GLU A 571 6.06 36.68 -1.86
N LYS A 572 5.84 37.10 -0.62
CA LYS A 572 6.92 37.47 0.32
C LYS A 572 7.74 36.28 0.77
N ILE A 573 7.23 35.05 0.64
CA ILE A 573 7.94 33.82 0.97
C ILE A 573 9.06 33.57 -0.06
N ILE A 574 8.89 34.02 -1.31
CA ILE A 574 9.89 33.88 -2.36
C ILE A 574 10.80 35.12 -2.35
N PRO A 575 12.10 35.01 -2.04
CA PRO A 575 13.01 36.14 -2.07
C PRO A 575 13.10 36.75 -3.49
N GLN A 576 13.12 38.08 -3.58
CA GLN A 576 13.21 38.79 -4.85
C GLN A 576 14.51 38.44 -5.59
N GLU A 577 15.60 38.30 -4.85
CA GLU A 577 16.91 37.91 -5.35
C GLU A 577 16.88 36.52 -6.00
N PHE A 578 16.07 35.60 -5.46
CA PHE A 578 15.89 34.28 -6.05
C PHE A 578 15.09 34.34 -7.35
N ARG A 579 14.05 35.17 -7.43
CA ARG A 579 13.27 35.36 -8.67
C ARG A 579 14.13 35.91 -9.80
N GLU A 580 14.96 36.90 -9.49
CA GLU A 580 15.90 37.49 -10.45
C GLU A 580 16.91 36.45 -10.94
N LEU A 581 17.45 35.66 -10.01
CA LEU A 581 18.38 34.59 -10.34
C LEU A 581 17.73 33.51 -11.22
N TYR A 582 16.56 33.03 -10.82
CA TYR A 582 15.80 32.01 -11.53
C TYR A 582 15.41 32.47 -12.94
N GLY A 583 14.96 33.71 -13.10
CA GLY A 583 14.68 34.32 -14.40
C GLY A 583 15.91 34.45 -15.30
N ALA A 584 17.10 34.68 -14.73
CA ALA A 584 18.36 34.67 -15.48
C ALA A 584 18.67 33.27 -16.05
N PHE A 585 18.46 32.22 -15.26
CA PHE A 585 18.66 30.84 -15.72
C PHE A 585 17.65 30.40 -16.78
N LEU A 586 16.37 30.75 -16.62
CA LEU A 586 15.33 30.48 -17.63
C LEU A 586 15.70 31.09 -19.00
N LYS A 587 16.14 32.35 -19.01
CA LYS A 587 16.64 33.01 -20.23
C LYS A 587 17.86 32.30 -20.82
N ALA A 588 18.77 31.84 -19.98
CA ALA A 588 19.98 31.13 -20.44
C ALA A 588 19.65 29.79 -21.13
N VAL A 589 18.56 29.12 -20.76
CA VAL A 589 18.10 27.87 -21.38
C VAL A 589 17.03 28.04 -22.46
N GLY A 590 16.66 29.28 -22.79
CA GLY A 590 15.66 29.58 -23.82
C GLY A 590 14.22 29.20 -23.44
N LYS A 591 13.92 29.13 -22.13
CA LYS A 591 12.55 29.00 -21.60
C LYS A 591 12.10 30.41 -21.19
N GLU A 592 11.10 30.98 -21.88
CA GLU A 592 10.47 32.26 -21.50
C GLU A 592 9.14 32.05 -20.79
#